data_AF-A0A920PGD7-F1
#
_entry.id   AF-A0A920PGD7-F1
#
_cell.length_a   1.000
_cell.length_b   1.000
_cell.length_c   1.000
_cell.angle_alpha   90.00
_cell.angle_beta   90.00
_cell.angle_gamma   90.00
#
_symmetry.space_group_name_H-M   'P 1'
#
loop_
_entity.id
_entity.type
_entity.pdbx_description
1 polymer ?
#
loop_
_entity_poly.entity_id
_entity_poly.type
_entity_poly.pdbx_seq_one_letter_code
_entity_poly.pdbx_strand_id
1 'polypeptide(L)'
;MSKISILEVGPRDGLQSEPEILPTEVKKEFITRTIDAGIKQIEVTSFVHPKKVPQMADAEKLVESLPENDDVTFYRLNHESKRF
;
A
#
# COMPACT_ATOMS: atom_id res chain seq x y z
N MET A 1 -0.96 30.22 3.17
CA MET A 1 -1.66 28.96 2.85
C MET A 1 -1.16 27.90 3.81
N SER A 2 -2.05 27.11 4.42
CA SER A 2 -1.67 25.95 5.22
C SER A 2 -1.31 24.79 4.30
N LYS A 3 -0.22 24.08 4.60
CA LYS A 3 0.18 22.87 3.88
C LYS A 3 -0.63 21.70 4.43
N ILE A 4 -1.30 20.96 3.55
CA ILE A 4 -2.01 19.72 3.89
C ILE A 4 -1.21 18.54 3.36
N SER A 5 -1.10 17.48 4.16
CA SER A 5 -0.56 16.18 3.75
C SER A 5 -1.68 15.15 3.75
N ILE A 6 -1.74 14.33 2.69
CA ILE A 6 -2.71 13.24 2.55
C ILE A 6 -1.93 11.94 2.53
N LEU A 7 -2.29 11.00 3.40
CA LEU A 7 -1.83 9.62 3.37
C LEU A 7 -2.96 8.75 2.84
N GLU A 8 -2.77 8.15 1.67
CA GLU A 8 -3.71 7.17 1.13
C GLU A 8 -3.50 5.82 1.84
N VAL A 9 -4.58 5.23 2.34
CA VAL A 9 -4.56 3.97 3.10
C VAL A 9 -5.39 2.87 2.45
N GLY A 10 -6.12 3.17 1.37
CA GLY A 10 -6.95 2.24 0.61
C GLY A 10 -6.22 0.95 0.20
N PRO A 11 -4.98 1.00 -0.33
CA PRO A 11 -4.25 -0.21 -0.70
C PRO A 11 -3.95 -1.16 0.47
N ARG A 12 -3.91 -0.66 1.72
CA ARG A 12 -3.74 -1.49 2.92
C ARG A 12 -5.06 -1.69 3.66
N ASP A 13 -5.56 -0.64 4.30
CA ASP A 13 -6.71 -0.70 5.22
C ASP A 13 -8.02 -0.96 4.50
N GLY A 14 -8.18 -0.35 3.32
CA GLY A 14 -9.31 -0.61 2.44
C GLY A 14 -9.33 -2.07 1.97
N LEU A 15 -8.27 -2.50 1.28
CA LEU A 15 -8.19 -3.87 0.75
C LEU A 15 -8.21 -4.96 1.82
N GLN A 16 -7.73 -4.67 3.03
CA GLN A 16 -7.81 -5.60 4.15
C GLN A 16 -9.27 -5.88 4.57
N SER A 17 -10.18 -4.93 4.35
CA SER A 17 -11.60 -5.04 4.70
C SER A 17 -12.46 -5.63 3.59
N GLU A 18 -11.90 -5.79 2.38
CA GLU A 18 -12.62 -6.36 1.25
C GLU A 18 -12.86 -7.87 1.42
N PRO A 19 -14.03 -8.36 0.98
CA PRO A 19 -14.37 -9.78 1.08
C PRO A 19 -13.53 -10.64 0.12
N GLU A 20 -13.08 -10.06 -0.99
CA GLU A 20 -12.29 -10.74 -2.01
C GLU A 20 -10.79 -10.51 -1.81
N ILE A 21 -10.00 -11.55 -2.01
CA ILE A 21 -8.54 -11.45 -2.03
C ILE A 21 -8.11 -11.08 -3.45
N LEU A 22 -7.72 -9.82 -3.62
CA LEU A 22 -7.26 -9.34 -4.92
C LEU A 22 -5.85 -9.85 -5.25
N PRO A 23 -5.57 -10.20 -6.53
CA PRO A 23 -4.23 -10.52 -6.99
C PRO A 23 -3.27 -9.32 -6.87
N THR A 24 -1.98 -9.61 -6.71
CA THR A 24 -0.92 -8.58 -6.58
C THR A 24 -0.96 -7.53 -7.69
N GLU A 25 -1.19 -7.94 -8.94
CA GLU A 25 -1.23 -7.03 -10.08
C GLU A 25 -2.36 -6.00 -9.98
N VAL A 26 -3.52 -6.40 -9.43
CA VAL A 26 -4.65 -5.48 -9.22
C VAL A 26 -4.31 -4.45 -8.13
N LYS A 27 -3.64 -4.89 -7.05
CA LYS A 27 -3.17 -4.00 -5.98
C LYS A 27 -2.14 -3.01 -6.50
N LYS A 28 -1.19 -3.50 -7.31
CA LYS A 28 -0.17 -2.67 -7.97
C LYS A 28 -0.83 -1.63 -8.87
N GLU A 29 -1.78 -2.03 -9.71
CA GLU A 29 -2.51 -1.11 -10.60
C GLU A 29 -3.23 -0.02 -9.80
N PHE A 30 -3.88 -0.39 -8.69
CA PHE A 30 -4.51 0.58 -7.80
C PHE A 30 -3.48 1.60 -7.28
N ILE A 31 -2.35 1.14 -6.76
CA ILE A 31 -1.28 2.03 -6.25
C ILE A 31 -0.73 2.93 -7.36
N THR A 32 -0.48 2.39 -8.57
CA THR A 32 -0.02 3.18 -9.72
C THR A 32 -1.01 4.29 -10.06
N ARG A 33 -2.31 3.99 -10.14
CA ARG A 33 -3.35 5.00 -10.40
C ARG A 33 -3.42 6.06 -9.31
N THR A 34 -3.20 5.68 -8.04
CA THR A 34 -3.13 6.62 -6.92
C THR A 34 -1.94 7.58 -7.05
N ILE A 35 -0.77 7.08 -7.51
CA ILE A 35 0.40 7.92 -7.82
C ILE A 35 0.08 8.89 -8.95
N ASP A 36 -0.53 8.39 -10.04
CA ASP A 36 -0.90 9.20 -11.20
C ASP A 36 -1.93 10.29 -10.85
N ALA A 37 -2.76 10.06 -9.82
CA ALA A 37 -3.67 11.05 -9.25
C ALA A 37 -2.97 12.13 -8.41
N GLY A 38 -1.65 12.05 -8.21
CA GLY A 38 -0.83 13.04 -7.52
C GLY A 38 -0.65 12.79 -6.03
N ILE A 39 -1.05 11.63 -5.51
CA ILE A 39 -0.81 11.28 -4.11
C ILE A 39 0.64 10.83 -3.92
N LYS A 40 1.31 11.46 -2.95
CA LYS A 40 2.73 11.25 -2.67
C LYS A 40 3.02 10.38 -1.46
N GLN A 41 2.02 10.05 -0.65
CA GLN A 41 2.17 9.24 0.56
C GLN A 41 1.12 8.13 0.55
N ILE A 42 1.55 6.88 0.47
CA ILE A 42 0.65 5.73 0.28
C ILE A 42 1.06 4.61 1.24
N GLU A 43 0.13 4.13 2.05
CA GLU A 43 0.29 2.89 2.82
C GLU A 43 -0.13 1.70 1.95
N VAL A 44 0.86 0.91 1.51
CA VAL A 44 0.67 -0.08 0.44
C VAL A 44 0.35 -1.48 0.94
N THR A 45 0.80 -1.85 2.14
CA THR A 45 0.62 -3.21 2.68
C THR A 45 0.93 -3.31 4.18
N SER A 46 0.73 -4.49 4.76
CA SER A 46 1.15 -4.85 6.11
C SER A 46 1.82 -6.22 6.17
N PHE A 47 2.90 -6.34 6.93
CA PHE A 47 3.61 -7.61 7.13
C PHE A 47 3.05 -8.37 8.34
N VAL A 48 1.77 -8.70 8.25
CA VAL A 48 1.01 -9.45 9.26
C VAL A 48 0.96 -10.94 8.92
N HIS A 49 0.57 -11.77 9.89
CA HIS A 49 0.49 -13.20 9.68
C HIS A 49 -0.57 -13.53 8.58
N PRO A 50 -0.20 -14.19 7.47
CA PRO A 50 -1.07 -14.34 6.30
C PRO A 50 -2.33 -15.17 6.59
N LYS A 51 -2.30 -16.09 7.55
CA LYS A 51 -3.52 -16.81 7.97
C LYS A 51 -4.53 -15.93 8.74
N LYS A 52 -4.09 -14.83 9.35
CA LYS A 52 -4.96 -13.90 10.09
C LYS A 52 -5.50 -12.81 9.19
N VAL A 53 -4.70 -12.38 8.21
CA VAL A 53 -5.05 -11.35 7.24
C VAL A 53 -4.63 -11.83 5.85
N PRO A 54 -5.42 -12.72 5.22
CA PRO A 54 -5.07 -13.32 3.93
C PRO A 54 -4.99 -12.30 2.79
N GLN A 55 -5.69 -11.16 2.91
CA GLN A 55 -5.64 -10.05 1.97
C GLN A 55 -4.22 -9.49 1.80
N MET A 56 -3.37 -9.58 2.82
CA MET A 56 -2.00 -9.02 2.83
C MET A 56 -0.92 -10.09 2.65
N ALA A 57 -1.28 -11.32 2.27
CA ALA A 57 -0.33 -12.44 2.21
C ALA A 57 0.78 -12.28 1.15
N ASP A 58 0.58 -11.42 0.16
CA ASP A 58 1.50 -11.13 -0.94
C ASP A 58 2.30 -9.83 -0.74
N ALA A 59 2.41 -9.33 0.49
CA ALA A 59 3.06 -8.06 0.83
C ALA A 59 4.46 -7.89 0.23
N GLU A 60 5.33 -8.92 0.34
CA GLU A 60 6.69 -8.90 -0.22
C GLU A 60 6.67 -8.73 -1.74
N LYS A 61 5.89 -9.57 -2.41
CA LYS A 61 5.74 -9.54 -3.87
C LYS A 61 5.17 -8.20 -4.35
N LEU A 62 4.21 -7.64 -3.61
CA LEU A 62 3.64 -6.33 -3.94
C LEU A 62 4.73 -5.25 -3.88
N VAL A 63 5.47 -5.17 -2.77
CA VAL A 63 6.52 -4.17 -2.58
C VAL A 63 7.61 -4.27 -3.64
N GLU A 64 8.07 -5.48 -3.98
CA GLU A 64 9.05 -5.72 -5.06
C GLU A 64 8.53 -5.29 -6.44
N SER A 65 7.21 -5.25 -6.63
CA SER A 65 6.59 -4.90 -7.91
C SER A 65 6.30 -3.41 -8.09
N LEU A 66 6.44 -2.59 -7.03
CA LEU A 66 6.11 -1.17 -7.07
C LEU A 66 7.12 -0.38 -7.92
N PRO A 67 6.67 0.70 -8.58
CA PRO A 67 7.57 1.55 -9.35
C PRO A 67 8.54 2.31 -8.43
N GLU A 68 9.79 2.46 -8.87
CA GLU A 68 10.72 3.42 -8.27
C GLU A 68 10.26 4.84 -8.60
N ASN A 69 10.01 5.66 -7.56
CA ASN A 69 9.56 7.04 -7.72
C ASN A 69 9.99 7.89 -6.52
N ASP A 70 10.97 8.78 -6.74
CA ASP A 70 11.56 9.64 -5.69
C ASP A 70 10.56 10.65 -5.10
N ASP A 71 9.48 10.94 -5.82
CA ASP A 71 8.41 11.85 -5.39
C ASP A 71 7.38 11.17 -4.47
N VAL A 72 7.41 9.84 -4.37
CA VAL A 72 6.43 9.03 -3.63
C VAL A 72 7.09 8.35 -2.44
N THR A 73 6.42 8.41 -1.31
CA THR A 73 6.78 7.64 -0.13
C THR A 73 5.78 6.52 0.08
N PHE A 74 6.28 5.28 0.02
CA PHE A 74 5.52 4.11 0.41
C PHE A 74 5.69 3.83 1.90
N TYR A 75 4.55 3.65 2.57
CA TYR A 75 4.46 3.24 3.96
C TYR A 75 3.97 1.80 4.03
N ARG A 76 4.31 1.15 5.13
CA ARG A 76 3.76 -0.16 5.48
C ARG A 76 3.37 -0.18 6.94
N LEU A 77 2.37 -0.98 7.27
CA LEU A 77 2.06 -1.26 8.67
C LEU A 77 2.89 -2.45 9.16
N ASN A 78 3.70 -2.18 10.17
CA ASN A 78 4.39 -3.17 10.98
C ASN A 78 4.04 -2.91 12.45
N HIS A 79 4.28 -3.88 13.33
CA HIS A 79 4.38 -3.60 14.77
C HIS A 79 5.58 -2.67 15.11
N GLU A 80 6.52 -2.47 14.18
CA GLU A 80 7.61 -1.49 14.22
C GLU A 80 7.73 -0.73 12.90
N SER A 81 7.34 0.55 12.86
CA SER A 81 7.32 1.39 11.67
C SER A 81 8.71 1.55 11.04
N LYS A 82 8.94 1.00 9.85
CA LYS A 82 10.13 1.25 9.02
C LYS A 82 9.72 1.59 7.59
N ARG A 83 10.34 2.65 7.06
CA ARG A 83 10.24 3.15 5.67
C ARG A 83 11.14 2.28 4.77
N PHE A 84 10.73 2.10 3.51
CA PHE A 84 11.57 1.53 2.44
C PHE A 84 12.08 2.67 1.59
#